data_AF-A0A2N2DGF2-F1
#
_entry.id   AF-A0A2N2DGF2-F1
#
_cell.length_a   1.000
_cell.length_b   1.000
_cell.length_c   1.000
_cell.angle_alpha   90.00
_cell.angle_beta   90.00
_cell.angle_gamma   90.00
#
_symmetry.space_group_name_H-M   'P 1'
#
loop_
_entity.id
_entity.type
_entity.pdbx_description
1 polymer ?
#
loop_
_entity_poly.entity_id
_entity_poly.type
_entity_poly.pdbx_seq_one_letter_code
_entity_poly.pdbx_strand_id
1 'polypeptide(L)'
;MYSRHKCWARYNSFISTLERTEMLPDVLSIKMKIIFCGAPIGNGQEKGKFYYDSPGDKFWDILHETGLTPVKLKPEDYKFVSLYGLGLTYFNIDREALTAKINKYSPHIFCFNGKKAAKSYLGRRNIEYGFQEDYIGPTSIFVAPSTSVNAGRYWDETWWFLLAASVGPTVKRINPANYYEPDEICKLMKNLDLNTGKTTRTTEKDFIRAINDVELHSSVPLHIRNMFEISKALFAYGYLYYPFCTLAVEQALKCLEAVLSRKYDIKGGPRLNEDGRTTVFRDKIEYLYSAGMISGRQKKILHDFRHLRNISFHPEYQQILGHYDGTLRVLVHLMNEVWLR
;
A
#
# COMPACT_ATOMS: atom_id res chain seq x y z
N MET A 1 -11.45 43.61 55.34
CA MET A 1 -10.72 42.43 54.83
C MET A 1 -11.73 41.46 54.22
N TYR A 2 -12.03 41.60 52.93
CA TYR A 2 -12.93 40.70 52.20
C TYR A 2 -12.08 39.88 51.21
N SER A 3 -12.02 38.56 51.42
CA SER A 3 -11.12 37.65 50.72
C SER A 3 -11.63 37.30 49.30
N ARG A 4 -10.86 37.72 48.29
CA ARG A 4 -11.01 37.42 46.86
C ARG A 4 -10.56 36.00 46.51
N HIS A 5 -11.08 34.95 47.14
CA HIS A 5 -10.60 33.56 46.94
C HIS A 5 -11.67 32.54 46.49
N LYS A 6 -12.78 32.97 45.87
CA LYS A 6 -13.80 32.04 45.35
C LYS A 6 -14.14 32.12 43.86
N CYS A 7 -13.52 33.01 43.09
CA CYS A 7 -13.76 33.08 41.63
C CYS A 7 -12.68 32.42 40.75
N TRP A 8 -11.51 32.06 41.29
CA TRP A 8 -10.43 31.46 40.47
C TRP A 8 -10.46 29.93 40.41
N ALA A 9 -11.15 29.25 41.34
CA ALA A 9 -11.28 27.79 41.34
C ALA A 9 -12.31 27.27 40.32
N ARG A 10 -13.27 28.11 39.91
CA ARG A 10 -14.34 27.73 38.99
C ARG A 10 -13.96 27.93 37.51
N TYR A 11 -12.91 28.70 37.23
CA TYR A 11 -12.34 28.86 35.90
C TYR A 11 -11.42 27.68 35.53
N ASN A 12 -10.64 27.16 36.50
CA ASN A 12 -9.80 25.98 36.28
C ASN A 12 -10.57 24.64 36.25
N SER A 13 -11.74 24.56 36.88
CA SER A 13 -12.62 23.37 36.79
C SER A 13 -13.42 23.28 35.48
N PHE A 14 -13.46 24.35 34.68
CA PHE A 14 -14.12 24.34 33.37
C PHE A 14 -13.13 24.09 32.22
N ILE A 15 -11.86 24.49 32.41
CA ILE A 15 -10.74 24.21 31.49
C ILE A 15 -10.26 22.74 31.59
N SER A 16 -10.61 22.00 32.65
CA SER A 16 -10.30 20.57 32.78
C SER A 16 -11.26 19.63 32.04
N THR A 17 -12.21 20.15 31.25
CA THR A 17 -13.29 19.34 30.63
C THR A 17 -13.18 19.18 29.12
N LEU A 18 -12.18 19.76 28.44
CA LEU A 18 -12.08 19.66 26.97
C LEU A 18 -10.63 19.75 26.45
N GLU A 19 -9.65 19.12 27.12
CA GLU A 19 -8.50 18.61 26.37
C GLU A 19 -8.93 17.35 25.64
N ARG A 20 -9.57 17.56 24.49
CA ARG A 20 -9.88 16.49 23.54
C ARG A 20 -8.53 15.95 23.07
N THR A 21 -8.08 14.85 23.68
CA THR A 21 -6.87 14.15 23.27
C THR A 21 -7.08 13.79 21.80
N GLU A 22 -6.34 14.42 20.90
CA GLU A 22 -6.39 14.13 19.47
C GLU A 22 -5.83 12.71 19.27
N MET A 23 -6.71 11.72 19.38
CA MET A 23 -6.37 10.34 19.08
C MET A 23 -6.36 10.15 17.57
N LEU A 24 -5.45 9.31 17.10
CA LEU A 24 -5.41 8.99 15.67
C LEU A 24 -6.74 8.37 15.21
N PRO A 25 -7.22 8.74 14.02
CA PRO A 25 -8.43 8.16 13.46
C PRO A 25 -8.23 6.66 13.21
N ASP A 26 -9.29 5.88 13.40
CA ASP A 26 -9.28 4.47 13.01
C ASP A 26 -9.14 4.34 11.48
N VAL A 27 -8.62 3.19 11.05
CA VAL A 27 -8.65 2.76 9.63
C VAL A 27 -9.61 1.59 9.52
N LEU A 28 -10.85 1.85 9.09
CA LEU A 28 -11.94 0.87 9.07
C LEU A 28 -12.73 0.94 7.77
N SER A 29 -13.07 -0.23 7.23
CA SER A 29 -13.90 -0.41 6.05
C SER A 29 -14.66 -1.74 6.15
N ILE A 30 -15.71 -1.89 5.35
CA ILE A 30 -16.49 -3.13 5.29
C ILE A 30 -15.66 -4.19 4.54
N LYS A 31 -15.80 -5.47 4.90
CA LYS A 31 -15.10 -6.64 4.29
C LYS A 31 -13.59 -6.69 4.54
N MET A 32 -13.13 -6.19 5.68
CA MET A 32 -11.71 -6.36 6.07
C MET A 32 -11.39 -7.84 6.38
N LYS A 33 -10.19 -8.27 6.02
CA LYS A 33 -9.61 -9.55 6.40
C LYS A 33 -9.29 -9.55 7.90
N ILE A 34 -8.53 -8.56 8.33
CA ILE A 34 -8.08 -8.43 9.73
C ILE A 34 -8.23 -6.98 10.17
N ILE A 35 -8.81 -6.74 11.35
CA ILE A 35 -8.67 -5.48 12.07
C ILE A 35 -7.74 -5.70 13.26
N PHE A 36 -6.64 -4.94 13.32
CA PHE A 36 -5.71 -4.96 14.44
C PHE A 36 -6.11 -3.95 15.51
N CYS A 37 -6.15 -4.41 16.75
CA CYS A 37 -6.42 -3.61 17.93
C CYS A 37 -5.15 -3.41 18.75
N GLY A 38 -4.63 -2.18 18.71
CA GLY A 38 -3.46 -1.75 19.49
C GLY A 38 -3.82 -1.02 20.79
N ALA A 39 -2.81 -0.42 21.40
CA ALA A 39 -2.99 0.52 22.50
C ALA A 39 -3.41 1.92 21.98
N PRO A 40 -4.11 2.73 22.79
CA PRO A 40 -4.46 4.10 22.42
C PRO A 40 -3.23 4.97 22.13
N ILE A 41 -3.35 5.87 21.14
CA ILE A 41 -2.31 6.80 20.70
C ILE A 41 -2.85 8.23 20.86
N GLY A 42 -2.10 9.15 21.48
CA GLY A 42 -2.53 10.54 21.72
C GLY A 42 -1.48 11.40 22.45
N ASN A 43 -1.65 12.74 22.39
CA ASN A 43 -0.67 13.75 22.81
C ASN A 43 -0.31 13.70 24.31
N GLY A 44 0.86 13.14 24.60
CA GLY A 44 1.67 13.33 25.81
C GLY A 44 3.14 13.24 25.41
N GLN A 45 4.05 13.83 26.20
CA GLN A 45 5.46 14.10 25.82
C GLN A 45 6.31 12.87 25.41
N GLU A 46 5.79 11.65 25.46
CA GLU A 46 6.52 10.42 25.14
C GLU A 46 5.69 9.36 24.36
N LYS A 47 4.69 9.74 23.55
CA LYS A 47 3.93 8.77 22.73
C LYS A 47 3.75 9.19 21.27
N GLY A 48 3.75 8.18 20.41
CA GLY A 48 3.81 8.23 18.94
C GLY A 48 2.86 9.17 18.21
N LYS A 49 3.29 9.62 17.03
CA LYS A 49 2.52 10.35 16.01
C LYS A 49 1.70 9.44 15.11
N PHE A 50 2.07 8.16 14.96
CA PHE A 50 1.40 7.20 14.08
C PHE A 50 1.17 5.86 14.77
N TYR A 51 0.35 4.99 14.16
CA TYR A 51 0.21 3.61 14.63
C TYR A 51 1.55 2.90 14.60
N TYR A 52 1.95 2.33 15.74
CA TYR A 52 3.15 1.50 15.90
C TYR A 52 4.44 2.17 15.39
N ASP A 53 4.66 3.42 15.77
CA ASP A 53 5.81 4.23 15.34
C ASP A 53 6.94 4.31 16.38
N SER A 54 6.77 3.63 17.51
CA SER A 54 7.78 3.62 18.57
C SER A 54 9.05 2.93 18.07
N PRO A 55 10.25 3.42 18.42
CA PRO A 55 11.50 2.80 18.02
C PRO A 55 11.54 1.31 18.41
N GLY A 56 11.78 0.44 17.43
CA GLY A 56 11.85 -1.01 17.61
C GLY A 56 10.50 -1.74 17.66
N ASP A 57 9.37 -1.06 17.46
CA ASP A 57 8.08 -1.74 17.27
C ASP A 57 8.10 -2.57 15.99
N LYS A 58 7.78 -3.85 16.11
CA LYS A 58 7.87 -4.84 15.03
C LYS A 58 6.65 -4.89 14.12
N PHE A 59 5.61 -4.08 14.37
CA PHE A 59 4.32 -4.24 13.68
C PHE A 59 4.44 -4.14 12.16
N TRP A 60 5.12 -3.09 11.68
CA TRP A 60 5.27 -2.87 10.25
C TRP A 60 6.21 -3.89 9.59
N ASP A 61 7.20 -4.38 10.34
CA ASP A 61 8.10 -5.47 9.92
C ASP A 61 7.33 -6.77 9.74
N ILE A 62 6.59 -7.19 10.78
CA ILE A 62 5.91 -8.48 10.77
C ILE A 62 4.77 -8.54 9.76
N LEU A 63 4.08 -7.42 9.47
CA LEU A 63 3.09 -7.38 8.38
C LEU A 63 3.71 -7.68 7.02
N HIS A 64 4.94 -7.19 6.78
CA HIS A 64 5.66 -7.45 5.54
C HIS A 64 6.23 -8.87 5.49
N GLU A 65 6.88 -9.31 6.57
CA GLU A 65 7.50 -10.65 6.67
C GLU A 65 6.47 -11.78 6.51
N THR A 66 5.26 -11.59 7.05
CA THR A 66 4.15 -12.55 6.90
C THR A 66 3.44 -12.47 5.55
N GLY A 67 3.77 -11.48 4.72
CA GLY A 67 3.14 -11.21 3.44
C GLY A 67 1.76 -10.53 3.54
N LEU A 68 1.25 -10.24 4.75
CA LEU A 68 -0.01 -9.51 4.94
C LEU A 68 -0.01 -8.16 4.20
N THR A 69 1.15 -7.51 4.10
CA THR A 69 1.40 -6.44 3.15
C THR A 69 2.55 -6.81 2.21
N PRO A 70 2.44 -6.57 0.89
CA PRO A 70 3.50 -6.88 -0.06
C PRO A 70 4.72 -5.95 0.06
N VAL A 71 4.60 -4.87 0.85
CA VAL A 71 5.66 -3.91 1.11
C VAL A 71 5.71 -3.59 2.60
N LYS A 72 6.86 -3.16 3.10
CA LYS A 72 7.00 -2.63 4.45
C LYS A 72 6.40 -1.23 4.57
N LEU A 73 5.26 -1.15 5.24
CA LEU A 73 4.58 0.05 5.76
C LEU A 73 5.58 1.00 6.46
N LYS A 74 5.61 2.30 6.15
CA LYS A 74 6.07 3.28 7.15
C LYS A 74 4.90 3.63 8.07
N PRO A 75 5.14 3.98 9.35
CA PRO A 75 4.06 4.40 10.24
C PRO A 75 3.23 5.57 9.69
N GLU A 76 3.86 6.52 9.01
CA GLU A 76 3.20 7.66 8.33
C GLU A 76 2.15 7.22 7.29
N ASP A 77 2.36 6.05 6.70
CA ASP A 77 1.56 5.46 5.62
C ASP A 77 0.44 4.54 6.14
N TYR A 78 0.15 4.57 7.45
CA TYR A 78 -0.76 3.62 8.11
C TYR A 78 -2.15 3.50 7.46
N LYS A 79 -2.64 4.54 6.77
CA LYS A 79 -3.95 4.50 6.09
C LYS A 79 -3.97 3.52 4.92
N PHE A 80 -2.83 3.24 4.28
CA PHE A 80 -2.73 2.37 3.12
C PHE A 80 -2.92 0.88 3.47
N VAL A 81 -2.89 0.49 4.75
CA VAL A 81 -3.23 -0.88 5.18
C VAL A 81 -4.62 -1.32 4.70
N SER A 82 -5.54 -0.36 4.54
CA SER A 82 -6.90 -0.60 4.03
C SER A 82 -6.93 -1.16 2.62
N LEU A 83 -5.92 -0.85 1.78
CA LEU A 83 -5.80 -1.38 0.42
C LEU A 83 -5.55 -2.90 0.41
N TYR A 84 -5.00 -3.44 1.50
CA TYR A 84 -4.70 -4.86 1.67
C TYR A 84 -5.80 -5.60 2.46
N GLY A 85 -6.93 -4.93 2.71
CA GLY A 85 -8.00 -5.47 3.53
C GLY A 85 -7.67 -5.53 5.02
N LEU A 86 -6.69 -4.76 5.48
CA LEU A 86 -6.30 -4.66 6.89
C LEU A 86 -6.85 -3.36 7.50
N GLY A 87 -7.19 -3.40 8.79
CA GLY A 87 -7.68 -2.24 9.53
C GLY A 87 -6.92 -2.01 10.83
N LEU A 88 -7.03 -0.78 11.34
CA LEU A 88 -6.36 -0.33 12.56
C LEU A 88 -7.37 0.34 13.48
N THR A 89 -7.36 -0.07 14.74
CA THR A 89 -8.08 0.59 15.82
C THR A 89 -7.31 0.40 17.13
N TYR A 90 -7.82 0.99 18.20
CA TYR A 90 -7.27 0.83 19.54
C TYR A 90 -8.39 0.55 20.55
N PHE A 91 -8.00 0.03 21.71
CA PHE A 91 -8.92 -0.23 22.81
C PHE A 91 -8.68 0.74 23.98
N ASN A 92 -9.70 1.57 24.27
CA ASN A 92 -9.70 2.58 25.34
C ASN A 92 -10.60 2.17 26.53
N ILE A 93 -10.66 0.87 26.86
CA ILE A 93 -11.40 0.30 28.00
C ILE A 93 -12.94 0.24 27.79
N ASP A 94 -13.49 0.99 26.83
CA ASP A 94 -14.90 0.89 26.44
C ASP A 94 -15.17 -0.34 25.56
N ARG A 95 -15.59 -1.44 26.22
CA ARG A 95 -15.92 -2.70 25.56
C ARG A 95 -17.11 -2.58 24.61
N GLU A 96 -18.12 -1.80 24.98
CA GLU A 96 -19.36 -1.69 24.20
C GLU A 96 -19.11 -0.92 22.91
N ALA A 97 -18.38 0.19 22.97
CA ALA A 97 -18.01 0.96 21.78
C ALA A 97 -17.15 0.13 20.81
N LEU A 98 -16.17 -0.61 21.32
CA LEU A 98 -15.35 -1.49 20.48
C LEU A 98 -16.20 -2.61 19.86
N THR A 99 -17.08 -3.24 20.64
CA THR A 99 -17.97 -4.31 20.15
C THR A 99 -18.91 -3.81 19.05
N ALA A 100 -19.52 -2.64 19.25
CA ALA A 100 -20.39 -2.01 18.26
C ALA A 100 -19.62 -1.67 16.96
N LYS A 101 -18.38 -1.17 17.09
CA LYS A 101 -17.49 -0.90 15.96
C LYS A 101 -17.18 -2.17 15.17
N ILE A 102 -16.78 -3.25 15.84
CA ILE A 102 -16.45 -4.51 15.16
C ILE A 102 -17.69 -5.16 14.53
N ASN A 103 -18.86 -5.12 15.19
CA ASN A 103 -20.12 -5.58 14.58
C ASN A 103 -20.48 -4.77 13.32
N LYS A 104 -20.23 -3.46 13.31
CA LYS A 104 -20.52 -2.60 12.15
C LYS A 104 -19.65 -2.92 10.93
N TYR A 105 -18.35 -3.14 11.13
CA TYR A 105 -17.40 -3.37 10.03
C TYR A 105 -17.22 -4.86 9.68
N SER A 106 -17.57 -5.76 10.61
CA SER A 106 -17.61 -7.22 10.47
C SER A 106 -16.39 -7.79 9.73
N PRO A 107 -15.15 -7.58 10.25
CA PRO A 107 -13.97 -8.20 9.64
C PRO A 107 -14.03 -9.73 9.78
N HIS A 108 -13.24 -10.45 9.00
CA HIS A 108 -13.14 -11.91 9.18
C HIS A 108 -12.47 -12.23 10.52
N ILE A 109 -11.40 -11.50 10.86
CA ILE A 109 -10.65 -11.64 12.11
C ILE A 109 -10.49 -10.29 12.79
N PHE A 110 -10.74 -10.27 14.09
CA PHE A 110 -10.36 -9.17 14.97
C PHE A 110 -9.15 -9.60 15.82
N CYS A 111 -8.01 -8.97 15.59
CA CYS A 111 -6.74 -9.34 16.19
C CYS A 111 -6.31 -8.36 17.28
N PHE A 112 -6.22 -8.81 18.52
CA PHE A 112 -5.54 -8.06 19.58
C PHE A 112 -4.03 -8.15 19.43
N ASN A 113 -3.37 -7.00 19.29
CA ASN A 113 -1.90 -6.90 19.34
C ASN A 113 -1.45 -6.87 20.81
N GLY A 114 -1.42 -8.04 21.44
CA GLY A 114 -1.01 -8.24 22.83
C GLY A 114 -2.13 -8.69 23.79
N LYS A 115 -1.76 -9.54 24.76
CA LYS A 115 -2.70 -10.12 25.75
C LYS A 115 -3.38 -9.08 26.65
N LYS A 116 -2.78 -7.90 26.89
CA LYS A 116 -3.34 -6.92 27.85
C LYS A 116 -4.72 -6.41 27.42
N ALA A 117 -4.85 -5.99 26.16
CA ALA A 117 -6.12 -5.53 25.61
C ALA A 117 -7.14 -6.68 25.55
N ALA A 118 -6.70 -7.87 25.11
CA ALA A 118 -7.53 -9.07 25.06
C ALA A 118 -8.10 -9.44 26.44
N LYS A 119 -7.27 -9.44 27.49
CA LYS A 119 -7.68 -9.76 28.88
C LYS A 119 -8.72 -8.78 29.38
N SER A 120 -8.52 -7.50 29.11
CA SER A 120 -9.46 -6.45 29.51
C SER A 120 -10.78 -6.54 28.75
N TYR A 121 -10.74 -6.84 27.44
CA TYR A 121 -11.94 -6.96 26.62
C TYR A 121 -12.74 -8.23 26.95
N LEU A 122 -12.08 -9.39 27.07
CA LEU A 122 -12.70 -10.68 27.34
C LEU A 122 -13.04 -10.89 28.83
N GLY A 123 -12.49 -10.07 29.73
CA GLY A 123 -12.72 -10.19 31.17
C GLY A 123 -12.06 -11.41 31.81
N ARG A 124 -11.00 -11.97 31.21
CA ARG A 124 -10.31 -13.19 31.67
C ARG A 124 -8.86 -12.89 32.07
N ARG A 125 -8.38 -13.52 33.14
CA ARG A 125 -7.00 -13.36 33.63
C ARG A 125 -5.97 -14.16 32.81
N ASN A 126 -6.36 -15.35 32.34
CA ASN A 126 -5.51 -16.23 31.54
C ASN A 126 -6.06 -16.28 30.12
N ILE A 127 -5.21 -15.96 29.15
CA ILE A 127 -5.51 -15.93 27.72
C ILE A 127 -4.29 -16.47 27.02
N GLU A 128 -4.50 -17.38 26.08
CA GLU A 128 -3.46 -17.89 25.19
C GLU A 128 -3.40 -17.13 23.87
N TYR A 129 -2.26 -17.22 23.19
CA TYR A 129 -2.14 -16.70 21.83
C TYR A 129 -2.94 -17.57 20.86
N GLY A 130 -3.28 -16.99 19.70
CA GLY A 130 -4.05 -17.68 18.67
C GLY A 130 -5.54 -17.33 18.68
N PHE A 131 -6.32 -18.16 17.99
CA PHE A 131 -7.78 -18.04 17.95
C PHE A 131 -8.40 -18.32 19.32
N GLN A 132 -9.38 -17.49 19.68
CA GLN A 132 -10.15 -17.65 20.90
C GLN A 132 -11.50 -18.33 20.58
N GLU A 133 -12.10 -18.97 21.58
CA GLU A 133 -13.45 -19.52 21.47
C GLU A 133 -14.54 -18.44 21.37
N ASP A 134 -14.21 -17.20 21.78
CA ASP A 134 -15.10 -16.05 21.75
C ASP A 134 -15.16 -15.39 20.36
N TYR A 135 -16.33 -14.87 20.01
CA TYR A 135 -16.61 -14.17 18.75
C TYR A 135 -17.25 -12.81 19.01
N ILE A 136 -17.14 -11.90 18.04
CA ILE A 136 -17.91 -10.65 17.98
C ILE A 136 -18.85 -10.72 16.78
N GLY A 137 -20.11 -11.14 17.01
CA GLY A 137 -20.99 -11.51 15.91
C GLY A 137 -20.36 -12.67 15.10
N PRO A 138 -20.19 -12.53 13.77
CA PRO A 138 -19.50 -13.52 12.94
C PRO A 138 -17.96 -13.41 12.98
N THR A 139 -17.41 -12.40 13.66
CA THR A 139 -15.97 -12.10 13.65
C THR A 139 -15.20 -13.01 14.61
N SER A 140 -14.18 -13.70 14.11
CA SER A 140 -13.28 -14.52 14.96
C SER A 140 -12.31 -13.63 15.73
N ILE A 141 -12.05 -13.93 17.01
CA ILE A 141 -11.05 -13.21 17.81
C ILE A 141 -9.72 -13.94 17.75
N PHE A 142 -8.64 -13.21 17.47
CA PHE A 142 -7.26 -13.68 17.52
C PHE A 142 -6.44 -12.85 18.51
N VAL A 143 -5.54 -13.48 19.26
CA VAL A 143 -4.62 -12.80 20.17
C VAL A 143 -3.19 -13.05 19.72
N ALA A 144 -2.51 -12.00 19.26
CA ALA A 144 -1.12 -12.05 18.84
C ALA A 144 -0.17 -11.57 19.95
N PRO A 145 1.10 -12.03 19.95
CA PRO A 145 2.17 -11.41 20.72
C PRO A 145 2.29 -9.93 20.42
N SER A 146 2.54 -9.11 21.44
CA SER A 146 2.66 -7.67 21.25
C SER A 146 3.91 -7.32 20.44
N THR A 147 3.79 -6.41 19.49
CA THR A 147 4.90 -5.93 18.65
C THR A 147 5.78 -4.89 19.32
N SER A 148 5.36 -4.36 20.48
CA SER A 148 6.12 -3.39 21.26
C SER A 148 7.41 -4.02 21.82
N VAL A 149 8.51 -3.26 21.81
CA VAL A 149 9.82 -3.67 22.38
C VAL A 149 9.70 -4.14 23.83
N ASN A 150 8.82 -3.51 24.62
CA ASN A 150 8.61 -3.84 26.03
C ASN A 150 8.04 -5.24 26.25
N ALA A 151 7.49 -5.86 25.20
CA ALA A 151 6.97 -7.21 25.23
C ALA A 151 7.94 -8.25 24.62
N GLY A 152 9.18 -7.87 24.30
CA GLY A 152 10.13 -8.70 23.55
C GLY A 152 10.35 -10.11 24.12
N ARG A 153 10.29 -10.29 25.45
CA ARG A 153 10.40 -11.61 26.10
C ARG A 153 9.28 -12.60 25.75
N TYR A 154 8.16 -12.11 25.23
CA TYR A 154 6.99 -12.89 24.84
C TYR A 154 6.79 -12.94 23.33
N TRP A 155 7.75 -12.42 22.56
CA TRP A 155 7.69 -12.38 21.11
C TRP A 155 7.87 -13.79 20.54
N ASP A 156 6.96 -14.16 19.65
CA ASP A 156 7.04 -15.34 18.81
C ASP A 156 6.29 -15.03 17.51
N GLU A 157 7.05 -14.82 16.43
CA GLU A 157 6.51 -14.46 15.11
C GLU A 157 5.65 -15.57 14.49
N THR A 158 5.76 -16.81 14.96
CA THR A 158 4.97 -17.96 14.47
C THR A 158 3.46 -17.67 14.54
N TRP A 159 3.00 -16.97 15.57
CA TRP A 159 1.60 -16.58 15.72
C TRP A 159 1.13 -15.59 14.65
N TRP A 160 2.02 -14.71 14.22
CA TRP A 160 1.73 -13.77 13.13
C TRP A 160 1.71 -14.47 11.78
N PHE A 161 2.61 -15.43 11.54
CA PHE A 161 2.55 -16.29 10.35
C PHE A 161 1.27 -17.15 10.32
N LEU A 162 0.85 -17.70 11.45
CA LEU A 162 -0.41 -18.46 11.56
C LEU A 162 -1.63 -17.57 11.30
N LEU A 163 -1.64 -16.35 11.85
CA LEU A 163 -2.67 -15.35 11.58
C LEU A 163 -2.72 -15.03 10.08
N ALA A 164 -1.59 -14.77 9.44
CA ALA A 164 -1.54 -14.48 8.01
C ALA A 164 -2.04 -15.65 7.15
N ALA A 165 -1.61 -16.88 7.48
CA ALA A 165 -2.06 -18.08 6.80
C ALA A 165 -3.58 -18.27 6.88
N SER A 166 -4.20 -17.85 7.99
CA SER A 166 -5.65 -17.99 8.22
C SER A 166 -6.53 -17.11 7.33
N VAL A 167 -5.97 -16.05 6.73
CA VAL A 167 -6.68 -15.18 5.78
C VAL A 167 -6.29 -15.43 4.31
N GLY A 168 -5.53 -16.50 4.08
CA GLY A 168 -5.03 -16.93 2.77
C GLY A 168 -3.89 -16.07 2.22
N PRO A 169 -3.07 -16.59 1.29
CA PRO A 169 -1.98 -15.82 0.70
C PRO A 169 -2.51 -14.57 -0.02
N THR A 170 -1.70 -13.52 0.02
CA THR A 170 -1.89 -12.23 -0.69
C THR A 170 -1.83 -12.40 -2.22
N VAL A 171 -1.39 -13.58 -2.66
CA VAL A 171 -1.27 -14.01 -4.04
C VAL A 171 -2.25 -15.16 -4.29
N LYS A 172 -3.06 -15.04 -5.35
CA LYS A 172 -4.07 -16.03 -5.73
C LYS A 172 -3.46 -17.42 -5.91
N ARG A 173 -3.95 -18.42 -5.17
CA ARG A 173 -3.60 -19.84 -5.40
C ARG A 173 -4.41 -20.38 -6.58
N ILE A 174 -3.73 -20.76 -7.66
CA ILE A 174 -4.36 -21.25 -8.89
C ILE A 174 -4.65 -22.75 -8.79
N ASN A 175 -5.85 -23.16 -9.21
CA ASN A 175 -6.25 -24.54 -9.42
C ASN A 175 -7.20 -24.63 -10.64
N PRO A 176 -7.51 -25.84 -11.16
CA PRO A 176 -8.36 -25.98 -12.34
C PRO A 176 -9.76 -25.34 -12.21
N ALA A 177 -10.31 -25.24 -10.99
CA ALA A 177 -11.64 -24.68 -10.76
C ALA A 177 -11.67 -23.14 -10.71
N ASN A 178 -10.53 -22.46 -10.49
CA ASN A 178 -10.47 -21.01 -10.34
C ASN A 178 -9.55 -20.30 -11.36
N TYR A 179 -9.08 -21.03 -12.37
CA TYR A 179 -8.12 -20.54 -13.36
C TYR A 179 -8.62 -19.27 -14.06
N TYR A 180 -9.89 -19.25 -14.48
CA TYR A 180 -10.54 -18.12 -15.17
C TYR A 180 -11.30 -17.17 -14.25
N GLU A 181 -11.31 -17.42 -12.94
CA GLU A 181 -11.94 -16.52 -11.98
C GLU A 181 -11.08 -15.26 -11.80
N PRO A 182 -11.68 -14.07 -11.60
CA PRO A 182 -10.91 -12.88 -11.28
C PRO A 182 -10.08 -13.03 -10.00
N ASP A 183 -8.98 -12.29 -9.92
CA ASP A 183 -8.23 -12.15 -8.68
C ASP A 183 -9.11 -11.55 -7.57
N GLU A 184 -8.89 -11.94 -6.31
CA GLU A 184 -9.67 -11.43 -5.18
C GLU A 184 -9.59 -9.91 -5.06
N ILE A 185 -8.43 -9.31 -5.39
CA ILE A 185 -8.29 -7.84 -5.44
C ILE A 185 -9.21 -7.27 -6.52
N CYS A 186 -9.22 -7.87 -7.72
CA CYS A 186 -10.08 -7.45 -8.84
C CYS A 186 -11.57 -7.62 -8.52
N LYS A 187 -11.95 -8.64 -7.74
CA LYS A 187 -13.34 -8.82 -7.28
C LYS A 187 -13.83 -7.68 -6.38
N LEU A 188 -12.92 -7.04 -5.64
CA LEU A 188 -13.21 -5.93 -4.72
C LEU A 188 -13.20 -4.56 -5.41
N MET A 189 -12.53 -4.44 -6.56
CA MET A 189 -12.46 -3.19 -7.31
C MET A 189 -13.83 -2.73 -7.83
N LYS A 190 -14.00 -1.41 -7.83
CA LYS A 190 -15.16 -0.74 -8.40
C LYS A 190 -14.71 0.41 -9.29
N ASN A 191 -15.34 0.55 -10.44
CA ASN A 191 -15.21 1.73 -11.28
C ASN A 191 -16.15 2.81 -10.75
N LEU A 192 -15.66 4.04 -10.68
CA LEU A 192 -16.45 5.23 -10.36
C LEU A 192 -16.73 6.01 -11.64
N ASP A 193 -18.00 6.20 -11.96
CA ASP A 193 -18.40 7.17 -12.97
C ASP A 193 -18.32 8.57 -12.37
N LEU A 194 -17.40 9.39 -12.85
CA LEU A 194 -17.17 10.73 -12.33
C LEU A 194 -18.32 11.71 -12.63
N ASN A 195 -19.13 11.44 -13.65
CA ASN A 195 -20.25 12.30 -14.03
C ASN A 195 -21.50 11.99 -13.22
N THR A 196 -21.75 10.70 -12.94
CA THR A 196 -22.96 10.26 -12.22
C THR A 196 -22.71 9.93 -10.75
N GLY A 197 -21.45 9.82 -10.33
CA GLY A 197 -21.05 9.37 -8.99
C GLY A 197 -21.34 7.89 -8.72
N LYS A 198 -21.86 7.15 -9.70
CA LYS A 198 -22.27 5.76 -9.53
C LYS A 198 -21.05 4.84 -9.56
N THR A 199 -21.06 3.83 -8.69
CA THR A 199 -20.04 2.79 -8.68
C THR A 199 -20.55 1.52 -9.36
N THR A 200 -19.70 0.90 -10.18
CA THR A 200 -19.95 -0.40 -10.82
C THR A 200 -18.81 -1.35 -10.51
N ARG A 201 -19.07 -2.66 -10.47
CA ARG A 201 -18.01 -3.64 -10.22
C ARG A 201 -17.08 -3.70 -11.43
N THR A 202 -15.78 -3.75 -11.18
CA THR A 202 -14.78 -3.88 -12.25
C THR A 202 -14.87 -5.26 -12.91
N THR A 203 -14.81 -5.26 -14.24
CA THR A 203 -14.94 -6.44 -15.10
C THR A 203 -13.69 -6.64 -15.96
N GLU A 204 -13.54 -7.82 -16.55
CA GLU A 204 -12.50 -8.11 -17.54
C GLU A 204 -12.49 -7.08 -18.68
N LYS A 205 -13.69 -6.70 -19.17
CA LYS A 205 -13.84 -5.72 -20.25
C LYS A 205 -13.27 -4.36 -19.89
N ASP A 206 -13.27 -3.98 -18.61
CA ASP A 206 -12.69 -2.72 -18.17
C ASP A 206 -11.17 -2.76 -18.25
N PHE A 207 -10.53 -3.87 -17.87
CA PHE A 207 -9.09 -4.06 -18.02
C PHE A 207 -8.65 -4.02 -19.49
N ILE A 208 -9.40 -4.69 -20.37
CA ILE A 208 -9.14 -4.66 -21.83
C ILE A 208 -9.33 -3.25 -22.39
N ARG A 209 -10.42 -2.57 -22.02
CA ARG A 209 -10.72 -1.21 -22.48
C ARG A 209 -9.65 -0.22 -22.03
N ALA A 210 -9.13 -0.37 -20.80
CA ALA A 210 -8.16 0.55 -20.21
C ALA A 210 -6.84 0.63 -21.00
N ILE A 211 -6.50 -0.39 -21.79
CA ILE A 211 -5.27 -0.45 -22.60
C ILE A 211 -5.53 -0.35 -24.10
N ASN A 212 -6.79 -0.32 -24.54
CA ASN A 212 -7.14 -0.47 -25.95
C ASN A 212 -6.64 0.68 -26.84
N ASP A 213 -6.57 1.88 -26.28
CA ASP A 213 -6.09 3.10 -26.93
C ASP A 213 -4.67 3.51 -26.50
N VAL A 214 -3.99 2.64 -25.76
CA VAL A 214 -2.64 2.89 -25.27
C VAL A 214 -1.64 2.30 -26.27
N GLU A 215 -1.17 3.14 -27.19
CA GLU A 215 -0.33 2.69 -28.32
C GLU A 215 0.87 3.60 -28.57
N LEU A 216 2.02 2.97 -28.85
CA LEU A 216 3.19 3.68 -29.35
C LEU A 216 2.98 4.12 -30.80
N HIS A 217 3.50 5.31 -31.13
CA HIS A 217 3.45 5.86 -32.47
C HIS A 217 4.05 4.87 -33.50
N SER A 218 3.42 4.76 -34.67
CA SER A 218 3.75 3.75 -35.69
C SER A 218 5.20 3.80 -36.19
N SER A 219 5.84 4.98 -36.13
CA SER A 219 7.25 5.19 -36.48
C SER A 219 8.25 4.70 -35.43
N VAL A 220 7.81 4.33 -34.22
CA VAL A 220 8.66 3.67 -33.23
C VAL A 220 9.05 2.27 -33.78
N PRO A 221 10.32 1.83 -33.65
CA PRO A 221 10.77 0.55 -34.17
C PRO A 221 9.89 -0.62 -33.74
N LEU A 222 9.58 -1.51 -34.69
CA LEU A 222 8.64 -2.61 -34.48
C LEU A 222 8.97 -3.47 -33.25
N HIS A 223 10.25 -3.77 -33.01
CA HIS A 223 10.65 -4.56 -31.85
C HIS A 223 10.33 -3.88 -30.50
N ILE A 224 10.42 -2.55 -30.42
CA ILE A 224 10.06 -1.79 -29.22
C ILE A 224 8.54 -1.75 -29.06
N ARG A 225 7.79 -1.59 -30.17
CA ARG A 225 6.33 -1.71 -30.15
C ARG A 225 5.88 -3.10 -29.67
N ASN A 226 6.51 -4.15 -30.16
CA ASN A 226 6.22 -5.52 -29.71
C ASN A 226 6.56 -5.73 -28.22
N MET A 227 7.63 -5.12 -27.71
CA MET A 227 7.91 -5.13 -26.27
C MET A 227 6.78 -4.49 -25.44
N PHE A 228 6.17 -3.42 -25.95
CA PHE A 228 5.06 -2.74 -25.29
C PHE A 228 3.75 -3.53 -25.38
N GLU A 229 3.49 -4.24 -26.47
CA GLU A 229 2.33 -5.14 -26.56
C GLU A 229 2.37 -6.25 -25.50
N ILE A 230 3.55 -6.72 -25.10
CA ILE A 230 3.70 -7.65 -23.96
C ILE A 230 3.23 -6.99 -22.66
N SER A 231 3.55 -5.71 -22.44
CA SER A 231 3.07 -4.96 -21.27
C SER A 231 1.53 -4.89 -21.27
N LYS A 232 0.91 -4.60 -22.41
CA LYS A 232 -0.56 -4.58 -22.55
C LYS A 232 -1.18 -5.94 -22.23
N ALA A 233 -0.61 -7.02 -22.76
CA ALA A 233 -1.07 -8.37 -22.47
C ALA A 233 -0.98 -8.71 -20.97
N LEU A 234 0.15 -8.40 -20.33
CA LEU A 234 0.32 -8.60 -18.88
C LEU A 234 -0.72 -7.81 -18.07
N PHE A 235 -0.99 -6.55 -18.46
CA PHE A 235 -2.02 -5.75 -17.80
C PHE A 235 -3.40 -6.39 -17.92
N ALA A 236 -3.77 -6.87 -19.11
CA ALA A 236 -5.05 -7.56 -19.33
C ALA A 236 -5.19 -8.81 -18.45
N TYR A 237 -4.15 -9.64 -18.39
CA TYR A 237 -4.12 -10.81 -17.50
C TYR A 237 -4.11 -10.44 -16.00
N GLY A 238 -3.76 -9.19 -15.67
CA GLY A 238 -3.87 -8.61 -14.33
C GLY A 238 -5.26 -8.78 -13.69
N TYR A 239 -6.32 -8.87 -14.50
CA TYR A 239 -7.67 -9.16 -14.01
C TYR A 239 -7.78 -10.54 -13.35
N LEU A 240 -7.10 -11.54 -13.90
CA LEU A 240 -7.09 -12.92 -13.40
C LEU A 240 -6.03 -13.15 -12.32
N TYR A 241 -4.95 -12.37 -12.37
CA TYR A 241 -3.83 -12.47 -11.44
C TYR A 241 -3.18 -11.10 -11.23
N TYR A 242 -3.53 -10.45 -10.12
CA TYR A 242 -3.22 -9.03 -9.88
C TYR A 242 -1.72 -8.67 -10.00
N PRO A 243 -0.75 -9.52 -9.58
CA PRO A 243 0.67 -9.22 -9.75
C PRO A 243 1.12 -8.98 -11.20
N PHE A 244 0.37 -9.43 -12.21
CA PHE A 244 0.70 -9.11 -13.60
C PHE A 244 0.52 -7.63 -13.95
N CYS A 245 -0.27 -6.86 -13.19
CA CYS A 245 -0.30 -5.40 -13.31
C CYS A 245 1.07 -4.78 -13.02
N THR A 246 1.79 -5.27 -12.02
CA THR A 246 3.16 -4.84 -11.70
C THR A 246 4.10 -5.14 -12.86
N LEU A 247 4.06 -6.39 -13.35
CA LEU A 247 4.92 -6.82 -14.45
C LEU A 247 4.65 -6.03 -15.73
N ALA A 248 3.39 -5.63 -15.97
CA ALA A 248 3.04 -4.75 -17.07
C ALA A 248 3.78 -3.40 -16.96
N VAL A 249 3.70 -2.73 -15.80
CA VAL A 249 4.40 -1.45 -15.57
C VAL A 249 5.91 -1.61 -15.72
N GLU A 250 6.50 -2.67 -15.16
CA GLU A 250 7.93 -2.96 -15.31
C GLU A 250 8.34 -3.15 -16.77
N GLN A 251 7.53 -3.89 -17.54
CA GLN A 251 7.75 -4.10 -18.97
C GLN A 251 7.63 -2.78 -19.76
N ALA A 252 6.68 -1.92 -19.40
CA ALA A 252 6.54 -0.59 -19.98
C ALA A 252 7.73 0.34 -19.65
N LEU A 253 8.29 0.25 -18.44
CA LEU A 253 9.50 1.01 -18.07
C LEU A 253 10.73 0.56 -18.88
N LYS A 254 10.87 -0.75 -19.16
CA LYS A 254 11.90 -1.25 -20.09
C LYS A 254 11.70 -0.71 -21.50
N CYS A 255 10.45 -0.62 -21.95
CA CYS A 255 10.11 -0.02 -23.23
C CYS A 255 10.49 1.47 -23.29
N LEU A 256 10.20 2.24 -22.23
CA LEU A 256 10.63 3.65 -22.11
C LEU A 256 12.15 3.78 -22.27
N GLU A 257 12.93 2.96 -21.56
CA GLU A 257 14.38 2.97 -21.66
C GLU A 257 14.88 2.62 -23.06
N ALA A 258 14.22 1.68 -23.75
CA ALA A 258 14.53 1.32 -25.13
C ALA A 258 14.25 2.48 -26.11
N VAL A 259 13.10 3.16 -25.99
CA VAL A 259 12.75 4.33 -26.82
C VAL A 259 13.79 5.43 -26.65
N LEU A 260 14.13 5.78 -25.40
CA LEU A 260 15.11 6.82 -25.12
C LEU A 260 16.51 6.43 -25.59
N SER A 261 16.92 5.18 -25.38
CA SER A 261 18.22 4.69 -25.85
C SER A 261 18.31 4.74 -27.37
N ARG A 262 17.24 4.36 -28.09
CA ARG A 262 17.24 4.44 -29.54
C ARG A 262 17.29 5.89 -30.02
N LYS A 263 16.58 6.81 -29.35
CA LYS A 263 16.60 8.24 -29.67
C LYS A 263 17.98 8.85 -29.42
N TYR A 264 18.63 8.46 -28.33
CA TYR A 264 19.98 8.82 -27.97
C TYR A 264 20.99 8.38 -29.04
N ASP A 265 20.90 7.14 -29.52
CA ASP A 265 21.76 6.63 -30.58
C ASP A 265 21.57 7.39 -31.90
N ILE A 266 20.31 7.69 -32.28
CA ILE A 266 20.00 8.46 -33.49
C ILE A 266 20.62 9.86 -33.45
N LYS A 267 20.74 10.46 -32.26
CA LYS A 267 21.35 11.78 -32.07
C LYS A 267 22.87 11.74 -31.93
N GLY A 268 23.48 10.56 -31.96
CA GLY A 268 24.93 10.42 -31.88
C GLY A 268 25.48 10.62 -30.46
N GLY A 269 24.72 10.20 -29.44
CA GLY A 269 25.17 10.28 -28.06
C GLY A 269 26.46 9.45 -27.81
N PRO A 270 27.38 9.94 -26.95
CA PRO A 270 28.68 9.31 -26.73
C PRO A 270 28.60 7.97 -26.00
N ARG A 271 29.36 6.96 -26.44
CA ARG A 271 29.35 5.63 -25.78
C ARG A 271 29.90 5.64 -24.35
N LEU A 272 30.79 6.58 -24.05
CA LEU A 272 31.39 6.79 -22.75
C LEU A 272 30.92 8.13 -22.17
N ASN A 273 30.73 8.16 -20.86
CA ASN A 273 30.46 9.39 -20.12
C ASN A 273 31.76 10.17 -19.86
N GLU A 274 31.64 11.33 -19.19
CA GLU A 274 32.77 12.22 -18.89
C GLU A 274 33.88 11.54 -18.07
N ASP A 275 33.52 10.53 -17.26
CA ASP A 275 34.45 9.73 -16.46
C ASP A 275 35.09 8.55 -17.24
N GLY A 276 34.82 8.43 -18.54
CA GLY A 276 35.32 7.33 -19.39
C GLY A 276 34.61 5.99 -19.17
N ARG A 277 33.46 5.96 -18.47
CA ARG A 277 32.65 4.75 -18.23
C ARG A 277 31.52 4.64 -19.24
N THR A 278 31.00 3.43 -19.46
CA THR A 278 29.85 3.22 -20.35
C THR A 278 28.65 4.08 -19.92
N THR A 279 28.07 4.79 -20.88
CA THR A 279 26.91 5.65 -20.68
C THR A 279 25.72 4.86 -20.12
N VAL A 280 25.24 5.26 -18.93
CA VAL A 280 24.05 4.65 -18.30
C VAL A 280 22.77 5.43 -18.62
N PHE A 281 21.61 4.90 -18.23
CA PHE A 281 20.32 5.52 -18.56
C PHE A 281 20.19 6.98 -18.07
N ARG A 282 20.78 7.31 -16.90
CA ARG A 282 20.89 8.70 -16.44
C ARG A 282 21.55 9.60 -17.49
N ASP A 283 22.71 9.19 -17.98
CA ASP A 283 23.54 10.01 -18.84
C ASP A 283 22.85 10.22 -20.20
N LYS A 284 22.08 9.22 -20.67
CA LYS A 284 21.22 9.34 -21.85
C LYS A 284 20.12 10.39 -21.68
N ILE A 285 19.47 10.44 -20.51
CA ILE A 285 18.45 11.47 -20.20
C ILE A 285 19.08 12.86 -20.20
N GLU A 286 20.25 13.02 -19.56
CA GLU A 286 20.96 14.29 -19.50
C GLU A 286 21.38 14.78 -20.90
N TYR A 287 21.89 13.89 -21.74
CA TYR A 287 22.26 14.20 -23.12
C TYR A 287 21.06 14.61 -23.98
N LEU A 288 19.95 13.86 -23.90
CA LEU A 288 18.74 14.21 -24.67
C LEU A 288 18.18 15.58 -24.24
N TYR A 289 18.35 15.95 -22.97
CA TYR A 289 17.98 17.27 -22.47
C TYR A 289 18.91 18.36 -23.00
N SER A 290 20.23 18.17 -22.92
CA SER A 290 21.20 19.16 -23.43
C SER A 290 21.12 19.33 -24.95
N ALA A 291 20.76 18.28 -25.67
CA ALA A 291 20.49 18.30 -27.11
C ALA A 291 19.13 18.93 -27.48
N GLY A 292 18.34 19.39 -26.51
CA GLY A 292 17.04 20.04 -26.74
C GLY A 292 15.92 19.10 -27.19
N MET A 293 16.11 17.78 -27.12
CA MET A 293 15.11 16.79 -27.54
C MET A 293 14.00 16.62 -26.52
N ILE A 294 14.30 16.86 -25.25
CA ILE A 294 13.32 16.80 -24.15
C ILE A 294 13.33 18.10 -23.35
N SER A 295 12.16 18.47 -22.83
CA SER A 295 11.98 19.63 -21.94
C SER A 295 12.47 19.35 -20.51
N GLY A 296 12.67 20.41 -19.72
CA GLY A 296 13.02 20.28 -18.30
C GLY A 296 11.96 19.52 -17.49
N ARG A 297 10.68 19.66 -17.85
CA ARG A 297 9.58 18.89 -17.25
C ARG A 297 9.70 17.39 -17.57
N GLN A 298 9.93 17.05 -18.85
CA GLN A 298 10.10 15.66 -19.27
C GLN A 298 11.34 15.02 -18.61
N LYS A 299 12.45 15.76 -18.52
CA LYS A 299 13.65 15.33 -17.79
C LYS A 299 13.33 14.92 -16.34
N LYS A 300 12.57 15.74 -15.60
CA LYS A 300 12.18 15.43 -14.22
C LYS A 300 11.36 14.12 -14.15
N ILE A 301 10.32 14.01 -14.99
CA ILE A 301 9.46 12.81 -15.05
C ILE A 301 10.28 11.56 -15.40
N LEU A 302 11.23 11.67 -16.33
CA LEU A 302 12.10 10.56 -16.72
C LEU A 302 13.03 10.11 -15.57
N HIS A 303 13.55 11.04 -14.78
CA HIS A 303 14.32 10.69 -13.59
C HIS A 303 13.45 10.01 -12.53
N ASP A 304 12.21 10.48 -12.33
CA ASP A 304 11.26 9.84 -11.41
C ASP A 304 10.96 8.39 -11.85
N PHE A 305 10.71 8.16 -13.14
CA PHE A 305 10.52 6.81 -13.67
C PHE A 305 11.78 5.95 -13.62
N ARG A 306 12.97 6.53 -13.82
CA ARG A 306 14.24 5.82 -13.61
C ARG A 306 14.38 5.38 -12.15
N HIS A 307 14.02 6.23 -11.19
CA HIS A 307 14.03 5.86 -9.77
C HIS A 307 13.03 4.75 -9.47
N LEU A 308 11.80 4.88 -9.97
CA LEU A 308 10.77 3.83 -9.84
C LEU A 308 11.24 2.50 -10.42
N ARG A 309 11.82 2.51 -11.63
CA ARG A 309 12.44 1.36 -12.28
C ARG A 309 13.51 0.74 -11.37
N ASN A 310 14.45 1.54 -10.87
CA ASN A 310 15.53 1.05 -10.02
C ASN A 310 15.02 0.38 -8.74
N ILE A 311 13.96 0.94 -8.13
CA ILE A 311 13.34 0.35 -6.95
C ILE A 311 12.71 -0.99 -7.33
N SER A 312 11.88 -1.04 -8.39
CA SER A 312 11.16 -2.25 -8.82
C SER A 312 12.08 -3.44 -9.12
N PHE A 313 13.26 -3.19 -9.72
CA PHE A 313 14.22 -4.24 -10.06
C PHE A 313 15.27 -4.50 -8.96
N HIS A 314 15.17 -3.86 -7.79
CA HIS A 314 16.10 -4.14 -6.69
C HIS A 314 15.76 -5.50 -6.06
N PRO A 315 16.74 -6.42 -5.87
CA PRO A 315 16.48 -7.76 -5.33
C PRO A 315 15.79 -7.76 -3.96
N GLU A 316 16.05 -6.74 -3.15
CA GLU A 316 15.51 -6.59 -1.80
C GLU A 316 14.24 -5.71 -1.74
N TYR A 317 13.83 -5.08 -2.84
CA TYR A 317 12.67 -4.14 -2.88
C TYR A 317 11.75 -4.43 -4.06
N GLN A 318 11.21 -5.65 -4.16
CA GLN A 318 10.16 -5.96 -5.14
C GLN A 318 8.79 -5.59 -4.59
N GLN A 319 8.19 -4.52 -5.13
CA GLN A 319 6.87 -4.04 -4.72
C GLN A 319 5.80 -4.43 -5.75
N ILE A 320 4.61 -4.82 -5.28
CA ILE A 320 3.45 -4.92 -6.15
C ILE A 320 2.98 -3.50 -6.48
N LEU A 321 3.28 -3.03 -7.68
CA LEU A 321 2.71 -1.80 -8.23
C LEU A 321 1.27 -2.09 -8.63
N GLY A 322 0.32 -1.36 -8.02
CA GLY A 322 -1.09 -1.61 -8.24
C GLY A 322 -1.56 -1.37 -9.68
N HIS A 323 -2.79 -1.80 -9.97
CA HIS A 323 -3.45 -1.48 -11.23
C HIS A 323 -3.63 0.05 -11.35
N TYR A 324 -2.88 0.68 -12.25
CA TYR A 324 -3.13 2.07 -12.66
C TYR A 324 -2.82 2.19 -14.15
N ASP A 325 -3.86 2.11 -14.98
CA ASP A 325 -3.74 2.30 -16.43
C ASP A 325 -3.17 3.68 -16.77
N GLY A 326 -3.42 4.67 -15.90
CA GLY A 326 -2.81 5.99 -15.99
C GLY A 326 -1.28 5.95 -16.06
N THR A 327 -0.60 4.99 -15.42
CA THR A 327 0.86 4.84 -15.55
C THR A 327 1.25 4.46 -16.97
N LEU A 328 0.59 3.45 -17.55
CA LEU A 328 0.87 3.01 -18.93
C LEU A 328 0.60 4.13 -19.93
N ARG A 329 -0.50 4.88 -19.73
CA ARG A 329 -0.84 6.05 -20.55
C ARG A 329 0.22 7.14 -20.48
N VAL A 330 0.66 7.51 -19.27
CA VAL A 330 1.72 8.52 -19.08
C VAL A 330 3.02 8.07 -19.73
N LEU A 331 3.39 6.79 -19.58
CA LEU A 331 4.60 6.24 -20.21
C LEU A 331 4.52 6.29 -21.74
N VAL A 332 3.40 5.87 -22.33
CA VAL A 332 3.20 5.94 -23.80
C VAL A 332 3.20 7.36 -24.32
N HIS A 333 2.50 8.27 -23.64
CA HIS A 333 2.49 9.68 -24.02
C HIS A 333 3.92 10.24 -24.02
N LEU A 334 4.68 10.00 -22.95
CA LEU A 334 6.07 10.43 -22.84
C LEU A 334 6.96 9.79 -23.92
N MET A 335 6.83 8.50 -24.18
CA MET A 335 7.58 7.80 -25.24
C MET A 335 7.29 8.41 -26.62
N ASN A 336 6.02 8.67 -26.93
CA ASN A 336 5.61 9.24 -28.21
C ASN A 336 6.10 10.69 -28.37
N GLU A 337 5.98 11.52 -27.34
CA GLU A 337 6.48 12.90 -27.36
C GLU A 337 8.00 12.95 -27.58
N VAL A 338 8.76 12.12 -26.86
CA VAL A 338 10.23 12.04 -27.00
C VAL A 338 10.61 11.51 -28.38
N TRP A 339 9.84 10.58 -28.93
CA TRP A 339 10.13 9.98 -30.23
C TRP A 339 9.90 10.94 -31.40
N LEU A 340 8.83 11.73 -31.34
CA LEU A 340 8.39 12.60 -32.44
C LEU A 340 9.12 13.95 -32.51
N ARG A 341 9.84 14.35 -31.46
CA ARG A 341 10.76 15.51 -31.47
C ARG A 341 12.13 15.10 -31.98
#